data_AF-A0A935S6I6-F1
#
_entry.id   AF-A0A935S6I6-F1
#
_cell.length_a   1.000
_cell.length_b   1.000
_cell.length_c   1.000
_cell.angle_alpha   90.00
_cell.angle_beta   90.00
_cell.angle_gamma   90.00
#
_symmetry.space_group_name_H-M   'P 1'
#
loop_
_entity.id
_entity.type
_entity.pdbx_description
1 polymer ?
#
loop_
_entity_poly.entity_id
_entity_poly.type
_entity_poly.pdbx_seq_one_letter_code
_entity_poly.pdbx_strand_id
1 'polypeptide(L)'
;MPAPPRPTNQAIAQASIGGAVFSALPDFLLSAVCLYTWLHPMTFDPQLVKRLTVLTLLEFVIVHSAPFTGLVALSELKTILKTAALVGLGAFYMLFAWGFSVGFDSNWPAIAFFALMLNRLLPVLLGAVPSSAQKTFMATCWGLGVVAYLGTIFAAALLPIPALGITADVIAAQHFTSGGMWPEQPYRALFMGTVYFALVGTWEIVGMAAIVRRSTRHARAPH
;
A
#
# COMPACT_ATOMS: atom_id res chain seq x y z
N MET A 1 -34.30 18.55 -25.02
CA MET A 1 -33.23 19.11 -24.17
C MET A 1 -31.89 18.84 -24.84
N PRO A 2 -30.99 19.82 -24.98
CA PRO A 2 -29.64 19.56 -25.47
C PRO A 2 -28.86 18.75 -24.42
N ALA A 3 -28.10 17.76 -24.87
CA ALA A 3 -27.22 16.99 -24.00
C ALA A 3 -26.16 17.90 -23.35
N PRO A 4 -25.79 17.68 -22.08
CA PRO A 4 -24.77 18.48 -21.43
C PRO A 4 -23.44 18.39 -22.21
N PRO A 5 -22.68 19.49 -22.33
CA PRO A 5 -21.41 19.49 -23.04
C PRO A 5 -20.46 18.45 -22.41
N ARG A 6 -19.86 17.61 -23.25
CA ARG A 6 -18.87 16.63 -22.79
C ARG A 6 -17.71 17.38 -22.13
N PRO A 7 -17.28 16.96 -20.92
CA PRO A 7 -16.14 17.59 -20.26
C PRO A 7 -14.91 17.51 -21.17
N THR A 8 -14.19 18.63 -21.28
CA THR A 8 -12.97 18.70 -22.09
C THR A 8 -11.90 17.79 -21.49
N ASN A 9 -11.03 17.23 -22.33
CA ASN A 9 -9.94 16.34 -21.88
C ASN A 9 -9.04 16.98 -20.80
N GLN A 10 -8.97 18.32 -20.76
CA GLN A 10 -8.25 19.06 -19.71
C GLN A 10 -8.97 19.03 -18.36
N ALA A 11 -10.30 19.14 -18.32
CA ALA A 11 -11.07 19.04 -17.08
C ALA A 11 -11.02 17.62 -16.49
N ILE A 12 -11.06 16.59 -17.34
CA ILE A 12 -10.89 15.19 -16.93
C ILE A 12 -9.47 14.95 -16.37
N ALA A 13 -8.45 15.53 -17.03
CA ALA A 13 -7.05 15.43 -16.58
C ALA A 13 -6.78 16.17 -15.26
N GLN A 14 -7.37 17.35 -15.05
CA GLN A 14 -7.23 18.10 -13.79
C GLN A 14 -7.98 17.40 -12.66
N ALA A 15 -9.18 16.86 -12.92
CA ALA A 15 -9.93 16.07 -11.95
C ALA A 15 -9.18 14.77 -11.56
N SER A 16 -8.49 14.12 -12.51
CA SER A 16 -7.71 12.91 -12.21
C SER A 16 -6.42 13.19 -11.45
N ILE A 17 -5.76 14.32 -11.69
CA ILE A 17 -4.58 14.74 -10.91
C ILE A 17 -4.98 15.19 -9.50
N GLY A 18 -6.06 15.97 -9.36
CA GLY A 18 -6.60 16.35 -8.05
C GLY A 18 -7.00 15.14 -7.21
N GLY A 19 -7.64 14.14 -7.83
CA GLY A 19 -7.94 12.86 -7.19
C GLY A 19 -6.69 12.09 -6.77
N ALA A 20 -5.63 12.10 -7.58
CA ALA A 20 -4.36 11.43 -7.26
C ALA A 20 -3.59 12.09 -6.11
N VAL A 21 -3.65 13.43 -5.99
CA VAL A 21 -3.05 14.13 -4.84
C VAL A 21 -3.79 13.77 -3.55
N PHE A 22 -5.12 13.69 -3.61
CA PHE A 22 -5.92 13.29 -2.45
C PHE A 22 -5.70 11.82 -2.09
N SER A 23 -5.55 10.92 -3.08
CA SER A 23 -5.28 9.51 -2.82
C SER A 23 -3.90 9.26 -2.22
N ALA A 24 -2.90 10.08 -2.57
CA ALA A 24 -1.52 9.97 -2.08
C ALA A 24 -1.33 10.49 -0.64
N LEU A 25 -2.30 11.28 -0.13
CA LEU A 25 -2.21 11.91 1.18
C LEU A 25 -1.98 10.91 2.32
N PRO A 26 -2.71 9.78 2.43
CA PRO A 26 -2.48 8.79 3.48
C PRO A 26 -1.06 8.22 3.46
N ASP A 27 -0.48 7.99 2.27
CA ASP A 27 0.90 7.48 2.15
C ASP A 27 1.92 8.50 2.66
N PHE A 28 1.79 9.77 2.26
CA PHE A 28 2.67 10.82 2.77
C PHE A 28 2.51 11.03 4.29
N LEU A 29 1.29 10.90 4.82
CA LEU A 29 1.06 10.96 6.25
C LEU A 29 1.71 9.78 6.98
N LEU A 30 1.58 8.55 6.46
CA LEU A 30 2.26 7.38 7.03
C LEU A 30 3.78 7.53 6.98
N SER A 31 4.33 8.00 5.86
CA SER A 31 5.75 8.31 5.73
C SER A 31 6.20 9.32 6.79
N ALA A 32 5.47 10.42 6.95
CA ALA A 32 5.77 11.46 7.93
C ALA A 32 5.67 10.94 9.37
N VAL A 33 4.65 10.13 9.69
CA VAL A 33 4.48 9.50 11.00
C VAL A 33 5.61 8.52 11.29
N CYS A 34 6.05 7.72 10.32
CA CYS A 34 7.22 6.85 10.46
C CYS A 34 8.49 7.66 10.73
N LEU A 35 8.76 8.71 9.96
CA LEU A 35 9.93 9.56 10.13
C LEU A 35 9.91 10.27 11.48
N TYR A 36 8.78 10.87 11.84
CA TYR A 36 8.64 11.58 13.09
C TYR A 36 8.80 10.64 14.29
N THR A 37 8.21 9.44 14.24
CA THR A 37 8.38 8.43 15.30
C THR A 37 9.82 7.93 15.37
N TRP A 38 10.53 7.87 14.25
CA TRP A 38 11.96 7.50 14.24
C TRP A 38 12.84 8.55 14.95
N LEU A 39 12.49 9.83 14.81
CA LEU A 39 13.19 10.93 15.49
C LEU A 39 12.74 11.11 16.95
N HIS A 40 11.44 10.95 17.22
CA HIS A 40 10.80 11.27 18.51
C HIS A 40 9.80 10.17 18.94
N PRO A 41 10.27 8.95 19.28
CA PRO A 41 9.41 7.76 19.42
C PRO A 41 8.41 7.81 20.56
N MET A 42 8.65 8.63 21.59
CA MET A 42 7.82 8.68 22.80
C MET A 42 6.80 9.83 22.79
N THR A 43 6.61 10.53 21.66
CA THR A 43 5.79 11.75 21.62
C THR A 43 4.28 11.48 21.71
N PHE A 44 3.79 10.45 21.00
CA PHE A 44 2.35 10.25 20.80
C PHE A 44 1.78 9.06 21.57
N ASP A 45 2.39 7.89 21.39
CA ASP A 45 1.99 6.64 22.02
C ASP A 45 3.25 5.84 22.36
N PRO A 46 3.42 5.38 23.61
CA PRO A 46 4.56 4.54 24.01
C PRO A 46 4.76 3.29 23.16
N GLN A 47 3.73 2.79 22.48
CA GLN A 47 3.78 1.55 21.67
C GLN A 47 3.78 1.83 20.16
N LEU A 48 3.93 3.09 19.74
CA LEU A 48 3.82 3.47 18.33
C LEU A 48 4.90 2.82 17.45
N VAL A 49 6.11 2.66 17.97
CA VAL A 49 7.21 1.99 17.25
C VAL A 49 6.83 0.55 16.91
N LYS A 50 6.28 -0.20 17.87
CA LYS A 50 5.75 -1.56 17.63
C LYS A 50 4.63 -1.54 16.59
N ARG A 51 3.65 -0.65 16.71
CA ARG A 51 2.52 -0.57 15.77
C ARG A 51 2.97 -0.27 14.35
N LEU A 52 3.88 0.69 14.17
CA LEU A 52 4.42 1.04 12.86
C LEU A 52 5.34 -0.03 12.28
N THR A 53 6.08 -0.75 13.14
CA THR A 53 6.85 -1.93 12.72
C THR A 53 5.91 -2.99 12.14
N VAL A 54 4.83 -3.33 12.87
CA VAL A 54 3.82 -4.30 12.41
C VAL A 54 3.14 -3.83 11.13
N LEU A 55 2.76 -2.56 11.05
CA LEU A 55 2.14 -1.97 9.87
C LEU A 55 3.04 -2.11 8.64
N THR A 56 4.32 -1.75 8.81
CA THR A 56 5.30 -1.84 7.72
C THR A 56 5.50 -3.29 7.29
N LEU A 57 5.53 -4.25 8.21
CA LEU A 57 5.65 -5.67 7.86
C LEU A 57 4.38 -6.24 7.24
N LEU A 58 3.21 -5.82 7.70
CA LEU A 58 1.91 -6.19 7.13
C LEU A 58 1.81 -5.72 5.67
N GLU A 59 2.46 -4.61 5.34
CA GLU A 59 2.50 -4.10 3.97
C GLU A 59 3.10 -5.10 2.98
N PHE A 60 4.02 -5.98 3.42
CA PHE A 60 4.46 -7.12 2.60
C PHE A 60 3.27 -7.98 2.13
N VAL A 61 2.37 -8.30 3.04
CA VAL A 61 1.17 -9.10 2.74
C VAL A 61 0.24 -8.32 1.81
N ILE A 62 0.08 -7.02 2.04
CA ILE A 62 -0.80 -6.16 1.24
C ILE A 62 -0.29 -6.00 -0.19
N VAL A 63 0.99 -5.66 -0.35
CA VAL A 63 1.63 -5.43 -1.66
C VAL A 63 1.77 -6.72 -2.45
N HIS A 64 1.97 -7.86 -1.77
CA HIS A 64 2.07 -9.16 -2.43
C HIS A 64 0.69 -9.70 -2.82
N SER A 65 -0.34 -9.51 -1.99
CA SER A 65 -1.70 -10.01 -2.28
C SER A 65 -2.45 -9.22 -3.35
N ALA A 66 -2.17 -7.92 -3.49
CA ALA A 66 -2.86 -7.03 -4.43
C ALA A 66 -2.78 -7.49 -5.90
N PRO A 67 -1.60 -7.84 -6.46
CA PRO A 67 -1.47 -8.34 -7.83
C PRO A 67 -2.28 -9.61 -8.07
N PHE A 68 -2.19 -10.61 -7.19
CA PHE A 68 -2.90 -11.88 -7.37
C PHE A 68 -4.42 -11.72 -7.29
N THR A 69 -4.90 -10.95 -6.31
CA THR A 69 -6.33 -10.63 -6.19
C THR A 69 -6.82 -9.86 -7.40
N GLY A 70 -6.01 -8.92 -7.90
CA GLY A 70 -6.27 -8.16 -9.11
C GLY A 70 -6.33 -9.00 -10.38
N LEU A 71 -5.38 -9.92 -10.57
CA LEU A 71 -5.36 -10.84 -11.72
C LEU A 71 -6.61 -11.73 -11.75
N VAL A 72 -7.03 -12.25 -10.59
CA VAL A 72 -8.26 -13.04 -10.49
C VAL A 72 -9.49 -12.15 -10.77
N ALA A 73 -9.54 -10.95 -10.19
CA ALA A 73 -10.64 -10.01 -10.40
C ALA A 73 -10.82 -9.64 -11.89
N LEU A 74 -9.70 -9.43 -12.60
CA LEU A 74 -9.65 -9.06 -14.02
C LEU A 74 -9.74 -10.25 -14.99
N SER A 75 -9.77 -11.49 -14.50
CA SER A 75 -9.88 -12.68 -15.34
C SER A 75 -11.28 -12.85 -15.95
N GLU A 76 -11.34 -13.60 -17.05
CA GLU A 76 -12.58 -14.00 -17.74
C GLU A 76 -13.28 -15.20 -17.07
N LEU A 77 -12.93 -15.53 -15.82
CA LEU A 77 -13.56 -16.62 -15.08
C LEU A 77 -15.02 -16.30 -14.77
N LYS A 78 -15.86 -17.35 -14.76
CA LYS A 78 -17.23 -17.28 -14.24
C LYS A 78 -17.23 -16.74 -12.81
N THR A 79 -18.23 -15.93 -12.45
CA THR A 79 -18.32 -15.26 -11.14
C THR A 79 -18.14 -16.21 -9.97
N ILE A 80 -18.71 -17.42 -10.01
CA ILE A 80 -18.57 -18.40 -8.92
C ILE A 80 -17.11 -18.85 -8.71
N LEU A 81 -16.37 -19.10 -9.79
CA LEU A 81 -14.96 -19.50 -9.73
C LEU A 81 -14.08 -18.34 -9.30
N LYS A 82 -14.40 -17.13 -9.78
CA LYS A 82 -13.73 -15.89 -9.38
C LYS A 82 -13.89 -15.63 -7.88
N THR A 83 -15.11 -15.72 -7.35
CA THR A 83 -15.37 -15.58 -5.92
C THR A 83 -14.67 -16.65 -5.11
N ALA A 84 -14.74 -17.92 -5.52
CA ALA A 84 -14.03 -19.01 -4.83
C ALA A 84 -12.51 -18.78 -4.80
N ALA A 85 -11.91 -18.37 -5.92
CA ALA A 85 -10.48 -18.05 -5.99
C ALA A 85 -10.10 -16.86 -5.11
N LEU A 86 -10.90 -15.78 -5.10
CA LEU A 86 -10.64 -14.62 -4.25
C LEU A 86 -10.81 -14.93 -2.75
N VAL A 87 -11.80 -15.74 -2.38
CA VAL A 87 -11.98 -16.22 -1.00
C VAL A 87 -10.81 -17.11 -0.59
N GLY A 88 -10.39 -18.06 -1.44
CA GLY A 88 -9.25 -18.93 -1.17
C GLY A 88 -7.94 -18.14 -1.01
N LEU A 89 -7.71 -17.17 -1.89
CA LEU A 89 -6.55 -16.28 -1.81
C LEU A 89 -6.60 -15.38 -0.57
N GLY A 90 -7.78 -14.87 -0.23
CA GLY A 90 -8.01 -14.12 1.01
C GLY A 90 -7.71 -14.94 2.25
N ALA A 91 -8.20 -16.17 2.31
CA ALA A 91 -7.92 -17.10 3.41
C ALA A 91 -6.43 -17.44 3.50
N PHE A 92 -5.76 -17.69 2.38
CA PHE A 92 -4.31 -17.92 2.34
C PHE A 92 -3.52 -16.74 2.92
N TYR A 93 -3.78 -15.51 2.48
CA TYR A 93 -3.09 -14.34 3.00
C TYR A 93 -3.48 -13.99 4.44
N MET A 94 -4.69 -14.34 4.85
CA MET A 94 -5.14 -14.18 6.24
C MET A 94 -4.28 -15.00 7.22
N LEU A 95 -3.71 -16.13 6.78
CA LEU A 95 -2.75 -16.90 7.61
C LEU A 95 -1.52 -16.06 7.98
N PHE A 96 -1.01 -15.24 7.06
CA PHE A 96 0.13 -14.36 7.32
C PHE A 96 -0.25 -13.20 8.24
N ALA A 97 -1.38 -12.53 7.97
CA ALA A 97 -1.88 -11.45 8.83
C ALA A 97 -2.17 -11.94 10.25
N TRP A 98 -2.69 -13.16 10.40
CA TRP A 98 -2.86 -13.83 11.68
C TRP A 98 -1.52 -14.19 12.32
N GLY A 99 -0.54 -14.69 11.56
CA GLY A 99 0.82 -14.92 12.04
C GLY A 99 1.48 -13.67 12.62
N PHE A 100 1.33 -12.51 11.96
CA PHE A 100 1.75 -11.22 12.52
C PHE A 100 0.98 -10.86 13.79
N SER A 101 -0.33 -11.16 13.82
CA SER A 101 -1.15 -10.87 14.99
C SER A 101 -0.69 -11.63 16.23
N VAL A 102 -0.36 -12.92 16.05
CA VAL A 102 0.22 -13.75 17.13
C VAL A 102 1.64 -13.28 17.47
N GLY A 103 2.49 -13.06 16.47
CA GLY A 103 3.91 -12.71 16.68
C GLY A 103 4.14 -11.35 17.34
N PHE A 104 3.18 -10.44 17.26
CA PHE A 104 3.24 -9.12 17.88
C PHE A 104 2.22 -8.93 19.00
N ASP A 105 1.54 -9.99 19.43
CA ASP A 105 0.49 -9.94 20.47
C ASP A 105 -0.53 -8.82 20.21
N SER A 106 -1.11 -8.83 19.01
CA SER A 106 -2.03 -7.78 18.57
C SER A 106 -3.01 -8.27 17.52
N ASN A 107 -4.31 -8.09 17.75
CA ASN A 107 -5.35 -8.56 16.81
C ASN A 107 -5.59 -7.63 15.62
N TRP A 108 -5.07 -6.39 15.67
CA TRP A 108 -5.36 -5.38 14.65
C TRP A 108 -4.92 -5.77 13.23
N PRO A 109 -3.75 -6.42 12.98
CA PRO A 109 -3.30 -6.72 11.63
C PRO A 109 -4.26 -7.67 10.90
N ALA A 110 -4.76 -8.70 11.59
CA ALA A 110 -5.77 -9.60 11.06
C ALA A 110 -7.07 -8.86 10.74
N ILE A 111 -7.57 -8.02 11.66
CA ILE A 111 -8.81 -7.27 11.45
C ILE A 111 -8.67 -6.31 10.26
N ALA A 112 -7.57 -5.56 10.19
CA ALA A 112 -7.30 -4.62 9.11
C ALA A 112 -7.17 -5.33 7.76
N PHE A 113 -6.44 -6.44 7.71
CA PHE A 113 -6.30 -7.22 6.48
C PHE A 113 -7.64 -7.80 6.03
N PHE A 114 -8.45 -8.33 6.96
CA PHE A 114 -9.80 -8.82 6.66
C PHE A 114 -10.70 -7.71 6.09
N ALA A 115 -10.72 -6.54 6.71
CA ALA A 115 -11.47 -5.38 6.22
C ALA A 115 -11.00 -4.94 4.83
N LEU A 116 -9.69 -4.91 4.57
CA LEU A 116 -9.12 -4.61 3.26
C LEU A 116 -9.54 -5.65 2.21
N MET A 117 -9.55 -6.93 2.56
CA MET A 117 -10.01 -7.99 1.67
C MET A 117 -11.49 -7.86 1.33
N LEU A 118 -12.35 -7.56 2.31
CA LEU A 118 -13.77 -7.28 2.06
C LEU A 118 -13.94 -6.09 1.12
N ASN A 119 -13.21 -5.00 1.36
CA ASN A 119 -13.24 -3.82 0.49
C ASN A 119 -12.83 -4.15 -0.95
N ARG A 120 -11.82 -5.00 -1.15
CA ARG A 120 -11.37 -5.45 -2.49
C ARG A 120 -12.37 -6.38 -3.18
N LEU A 121 -13.12 -7.17 -2.42
CA LEU A 121 -14.16 -8.07 -2.96
C LEU A 121 -15.39 -7.32 -3.46
N LEU A 122 -15.77 -6.22 -2.79
CA LEU A 122 -17.01 -5.49 -3.09
C LEU A 122 -17.12 -5.05 -4.57
N PRO A 123 -16.14 -4.37 -5.18
CA PRO A 123 -16.21 -4.00 -6.59
C PRO A 123 -16.37 -5.19 -7.55
N VAL A 124 -15.77 -6.33 -7.21
CA VAL A 124 -15.86 -7.56 -8.01
C VAL A 124 -17.26 -8.16 -7.92
N LEU A 125 -17.83 -8.23 -6.72
CA LEU A 125 -19.19 -8.73 -6.49
C LEU A 125 -20.26 -7.81 -7.09
N LEU A 126 -19.99 -6.50 -7.12
CA LEU A 126 -20.86 -5.49 -7.73
C LEU A 126 -20.66 -5.34 -9.25
N GLY A 127 -19.76 -6.10 -9.85
CA GLY A 127 -19.55 -6.11 -11.31
C GLY A 127 -18.91 -4.83 -11.86
N ALA A 128 -18.15 -4.09 -11.05
CA ALA A 128 -17.46 -2.89 -11.51
C ALA A 128 -16.34 -3.26 -12.51
N VAL A 129 -16.43 -2.74 -13.74
CA VAL A 129 -15.42 -2.98 -14.79
C VAL A 129 -14.50 -1.77 -14.91
N PRO A 130 -13.21 -1.87 -14.53
CA PRO A 130 -12.28 -0.76 -14.70
C PRO A 130 -11.95 -0.53 -16.18
N SER A 131 -11.79 0.73 -16.55
CA SER A 131 -11.30 1.15 -17.87
C SER A 131 -9.86 0.69 -18.13
N SER A 132 -9.44 0.66 -19.40
CA SER A 132 -8.06 0.28 -19.76
C SER A 132 -7.00 1.15 -19.09
N ALA A 133 -7.25 2.46 -18.96
CA ALA A 133 -6.34 3.37 -18.25
C ALA A 133 -6.23 3.04 -16.76
N GLN A 134 -7.35 2.69 -16.10
CA GLN A 134 -7.35 2.26 -14.69
C GLN A 134 -6.60 0.93 -14.51
N LYS A 135 -6.80 -0.04 -15.40
CA LYS A 135 -6.06 -1.31 -15.39
C LYS A 135 -4.55 -1.09 -15.50
N THR A 136 -4.11 -0.23 -16.43
CA THR A 136 -2.69 0.12 -16.57
C THR A 136 -2.16 0.81 -15.31
N PHE A 137 -2.88 1.79 -14.76
CA PHE A 137 -2.47 2.47 -13.53
C PHE A 137 -2.31 1.48 -12.36
N MET A 138 -3.33 0.64 -12.12
CA MET A 138 -3.28 -0.41 -11.08
C MET A 138 -2.07 -1.33 -11.24
N ALA A 139 -1.82 -1.83 -12.45
CA ALA A 139 -0.68 -2.70 -12.73
C ALA A 139 0.66 -2.00 -12.44
N THR A 140 0.78 -0.71 -12.77
CA THR A 140 2.00 0.05 -12.46
C THR A 140 2.18 0.31 -10.97
N CYS A 141 1.11 0.62 -10.23
CA CYS A 141 1.17 0.79 -8.78
C CYS A 141 1.60 -0.52 -8.10
N TRP A 142 1.09 -1.67 -8.56
CA TRP A 142 1.52 -2.97 -8.06
C TRP A 142 2.98 -3.27 -8.34
N GLY A 143 3.41 -3.11 -9.59
CA GLY A 143 4.80 -3.36 -9.98
C GLY A 143 5.78 -2.47 -9.22
N LEU A 144 5.48 -1.17 -9.11
CA LEU A 144 6.29 -0.26 -8.32
C LEU A 144 6.25 -0.59 -6.84
N GLY A 145 5.07 -0.85 -6.27
CA GLY A 145 4.93 -1.19 -4.85
C GLY A 145 5.82 -2.36 -4.46
N VAL A 146 5.80 -3.44 -5.25
CA VAL A 146 6.66 -4.62 -4.99
C VAL A 146 8.14 -4.25 -5.06
N VAL A 147 8.57 -3.52 -6.11
CA VAL A 147 9.97 -3.12 -6.28
C VAL A 147 10.43 -2.18 -5.18
N ALA A 148 9.61 -1.19 -4.83
CA ALA A 148 9.89 -0.23 -3.76
C ALA A 148 9.98 -0.96 -2.41
N TYR A 149 9.02 -1.83 -2.10
CA TYR A 149 9.00 -2.56 -0.84
C TYR A 149 10.22 -3.47 -0.70
N LEU A 150 10.52 -4.30 -1.70
CA LEU A 150 11.71 -5.16 -1.71
C LEU A 150 13.00 -4.33 -1.67
N GLY A 151 13.07 -3.24 -2.43
CA GLY A 151 14.20 -2.32 -2.42
C GLY A 151 14.45 -1.74 -1.03
N THR A 152 13.39 -1.31 -0.33
CA THR A 152 13.51 -0.82 1.05
C THR A 152 13.89 -1.93 2.03
N ILE A 153 13.44 -3.17 1.85
CA ILE A 153 13.90 -4.32 2.67
C ILE A 153 15.41 -4.51 2.49
N PHE A 154 15.90 -4.59 1.26
CA PHE A 154 17.32 -4.80 1.01
C PHE A 154 18.16 -3.62 1.52
N ALA A 155 17.72 -2.38 1.29
CA ALA A 155 18.36 -1.20 1.85
C ALA A 155 18.40 -1.26 3.38
N ALA A 156 17.28 -1.59 4.01
CA ALA A 156 17.16 -1.72 5.46
C ALA A 156 18.00 -2.87 6.01
N ALA A 157 18.24 -3.96 5.27
CA ALA A 157 19.03 -5.09 5.72
C ALA A 157 20.54 -4.87 5.54
N LEU A 158 20.95 -4.20 4.45
CA LEU A 158 22.34 -4.10 4.03
C LEU A 158 23.02 -2.80 4.47
N LEU A 159 22.27 -1.71 4.61
CA LEU A 159 22.84 -0.42 4.99
C LEU A 159 22.92 -0.26 6.52
N PRO A 160 23.89 0.51 7.02
CA PRO A 160 23.96 0.89 8.42
C PRO A 160 22.92 1.99 8.71
N ILE A 161 21.66 1.59 8.88
CA ILE A 161 20.57 2.51 9.22
C ILE A 161 20.77 3.04 10.64
N PRO A 162 20.80 4.36 10.87
CA PRO A 162 20.98 4.91 12.20
C PRO A 162 19.74 4.67 13.07
N ALA A 163 19.94 4.41 14.37
CA ALA A 163 18.82 4.22 15.29
C ALA A 163 18.02 5.52 15.54
N LEU A 164 18.68 6.69 15.41
CA LEU A 164 18.13 8.01 15.74
C LEU A 164 17.54 8.03 17.16
N GLY A 165 16.25 8.34 17.32
CA GLY A 165 15.59 8.38 18.63
C GLY A 165 15.34 7.01 19.26
N ILE A 166 15.55 5.91 18.53
CA ILE A 166 15.24 4.55 18.96
C ILE A 166 16.37 3.99 19.83
N THR A 167 16.34 4.29 21.13
CA THR A 167 17.29 3.75 22.11
C THR A 167 16.89 2.35 22.61
N ALA A 168 17.78 1.70 23.35
CA ALA A 168 17.48 0.41 23.98
C ALA A 168 16.25 0.47 24.91
N ASP A 169 16.10 1.56 25.66
CA ASP A 169 14.95 1.77 26.55
C ASP A 169 13.64 1.92 25.76
N VAL A 170 13.67 2.61 24.61
CA VAL A 170 12.52 2.72 23.71
C VAL A 170 12.11 1.35 23.18
N ILE A 171 13.07 0.51 22.80
CA ILE A 171 12.82 -0.86 22.33
C ILE A 171 12.22 -1.72 23.44
N ALA A 172 12.79 -1.64 24.66
CA ALA A 172 12.27 -2.38 25.81
C ALA A 172 10.82 -1.98 26.15
N ALA A 173 10.48 -0.68 26.06
CA ALA A 173 9.14 -0.17 26.28
C ALA A 173 8.09 -0.66 25.25
N GLN A 174 8.53 -1.19 24.10
CA GLN A 174 7.62 -1.72 23.09
C GLN A 174 7.03 -3.09 23.46
N HIS A 175 7.66 -3.82 24.40
CA HIS A 175 7.25 -5.17 24.78
C HIS A 175 7.05 -6.09 23.57
N PHE A 176 8.07 -6.15 22.70
CA PHE A 176 8.08 -7.15 21.63
C PHE A 176 8.19 -8.55 22.24
N THR A 177 7.35 -9.47 21.75
CA THR A 177 7.28 -10.87 22.24
C THR A 177 7.95 -11.86 21.29
N SER A 178 8.34 -11.41 20.10
CA SER A 178 9.04 -12.18 19.08
C SER A 178 10.46 -11.64 18.86
N GLY A 179 11.36 -12.51 18.36
CA GLY A 179 12.73 -12.15 18.00
C GLY A 179 12.92 -11.87 16.50
N GLY A 180 14.16 -11.59 16.11
CA GLY A 180 14.56 -11.32 14.73
C GLY A 180 14.82 -9.85 14.45
N MET A 181 15.21 -9.55 13.20
CA MET A 181 15.70 -8.22 12.80
C MET A 181 14.73 -7.08 13.16
N TRP A 182 13.44 -7.26 12.95
CA TRP A 182 12.47 -6.16 13.11
C TRP A 182 12.14 -5.84 14.56
N PRO A 183 11.84 -6.82 15.44
CA PRO A 183 11.68 -6.54 16.86
C PRO A 183 12.95 -6.04 17.56
N GLU A 184 14.11 -6.55 17.17
CA GLU A 184 15.41 -6.19 17.77
C GLU A 184 15.95 -4.85 17.24
N GLN A 185 15.61 -4.48 16.01
CA GLN A 185 16.07 -3.26 15.33
C GLN A 185 14.90 -2.54 14.64
N PRO A 186 13.86 -2.09 15.39
CA PRO A 186 12.61 -1.58 14.82
C PRO A 186 12.79 -0.26 14.06
N TYR A 187 13.88 0.47 14.30
CA TYR A 187 14.28 1.63 13.50
C TYR A 187 14.45 1.29 12.01
N ARG A 188 14.81 0.05 11.66
CA ARG A 188 14.89 -0.40 10.26
C ARG A 188 13.51 -0.45 9.61
N ALA A 189 12.48 -0.88 10.35
CA ALA A 189 11.11 -0.85 9.86
C ALA A 189 10.57 0.58 9.74
N LEU A 190 10.93 1.49 10.65
CA LEU A 190 10.57 2.91 10.52
C LEU A 190 11.23 3.57 9.32
N PHE A 191 12.50 3.26 9.04
CA PHE A 191 13.18 3.66 7.81
C PHE A 191 12.44 3.13 6.57
N MET A 192 12.09 1.85 6.56
CA MET A 192 11.32 1.25 5.47
C MET A 192 9.99 1.97 5.26
N GLY A 193 9.17 2.13 6.30
CA GLY A 193 7.88 2.82 6.20
C GLY A 193 8.03 4.25 5.68
N THR A 194 9.03 4.98 6.18
CA THR A 194 9.34 6.34 5.72
C THR A 194 9.59 6.37 4.21
N VAL A 195 10.51 5.54 3.72
CA VAL A 195 10.93 5.56 2.31
C VAL A 195 9.86 4.95 1.41
N TYR A 196 9.29 3.81 1.79
CA TYR A 196 8.30 3.08 1.01
C TYR A 196 7.06 3.93 0.75
N PHE A 197 6.42 4.46 1.81
CA PHE A 197 5.19 5.24 1.63
C PHE A 197 5.45 6.55 0.87
N ALA A 198 6.63 7.18 1.03
CA ALA A 198 7.01 8.33 0.22
C ALA A 198 7.12 7.99 -1.29
N LEU A 199 7.71 6.84 -1.62
CA LEU A 199 7.84 6.37 -3.00
C LEU A 199 6.48 6.04 -3.62
N VAL A 200 5.61 5.34 -2.87
CA VAL A 200 4.26 5.00 -3.32
C VAL A 200 3.42 6.26 -3.53
N GLY A 201 3.36 7.16 -2.55
CA GLY A 201 2.61 8.42 -2.67
C GLY A 201 3.11 9.31 -3.80
N THR A 202 4.43 9.37 -4.03
CA THR A 202 5.01 10.09 -5.17
C THR A 202 4.56 9.49 -6.50
N TRP A 203 4.52 8.15 -6.59
CA TRP A 203 4.09 7.47 -7.81
C TRP A 203 2.60 7.64 -8.10
N GLU A 204 1.74 7.70 -7.09
CA GLU A 204 0.32 7.96 -7.34
C GLU A 204 0.12 9.27 -8.11
N ILE A 205 0.84 10.32 -7.71
CA ILE A 205 0.80 11.63 -8.36
C ILE A 205 1.46 11.59 -9.75
N VAL A 206 2.72 11.14 -9.82
CA VAL A 206 3.53 11.20 -11.05
C VAL A 206 3.05 10.19 -12.09
N GLY A 207 2.71 8.97 -11.65
CA GLY A 207 2.20 7.88 -12.49
C GLY A 207 0.86 8.24 -13.13
N MET A 208 -0.06 8.83 -12.37
CA MET A 208 -1.33 9.31 -12.92
C MET A 208 -1.10 10.40 -13.97
N ALA A 209 -0.25 11.40 -13.67
CA ALA A 209 0.09 12.45 -14.62
C ALA A 209 0.73 11.90 -15.91
N ALA A 210 1.60 10.90 -15.81
CA ALA A 210 2.24 10.26 -16.96
C ALA A 210 1.24 9.50 -17.85
N ILE A 211 0.31 8.75 -17.25
CA ILE A 211 -0.72 7.99 -17.98
C ILE A 211 -1.67 8.93 -18.72
N VAL A 212 -2.12 10.00 -18.06
CA VAL A 212 -2.99 11.03 -18.67
C VAL A 212 -2.29 11.76 -19.84
N ARG A 213 -0.99 12.06 -19.70
CA ARG A 213 -0.20 12.63 -20.80
C ARG A 213 -0.06 11.66 -21.98
N ARG A 214 0.07 10.36 -21.72
CA ARG A 214 0.20 9.35 -22.79
C ARG A 214 -1.10 9.16 -23.56
N SER A 215 -2.25 9.13 -22.87
CA SER A 215 -3.57 8.97 -23.51
C SER A 215 -3.93 10.18 -24.39
N THR A 216 -3.66 11.40 -23.92
CA THR A 216 -3.88 12.63 -24.69
C THR A 216 -2.99 12.73 -25.93
N ARG A 217 -1.76 12.21 -25.89
CA ARG A 217 -0.87 12.14 -27.07
C ARG A 217 -1.36 11.12 -28.11
N HIS A 218 -1.82 9.93 -27.70
CA HIS A 218 -2.36 8.94 -28.63
C HIS A 218 -3.62 9.44 -29.34
N ALA A 219 -4.48 10.18 -28.64
CA ALA A 219 -5.68 10.78 -29.24
C ALA A 219 -5.40 11.90 -30.26
N ARG A 220 -4.17 12.41 -30.34
CA ARG A 220 -3.75 13.49 -31.25
C ARG A 220 -2.89 13.01 -32.42
N ALA A 221 -2.51 11.74 -32.46
CA ALA A 221 -1.76 11.20 -33.60
C ALA A 221 -2.72 11.07 -34.80
N PRO A 222 -2.42 11.70 -35.95
CA PRO A 222 -3.19 11.48 -37.17
C PRO A 222 -3.01 10.02 -37.62
N HIS A 223 -4.14 9.37 -37.94
CA HIS A 223 -4.16 8.09 -38.64
C HIS A 223 -3.69 8.26 -40.09
#